data_AF-M1Q2R1-F1
#
_entry.id   AF-M1Q2R1-F1
#
_cell.length_a   1.000
_cell.length_b   1.000
_cell.length_c   1.000
_cell.angle_alpha   90.00
_cell.angle_beta   90.00
_cell.angle_gamma   90.00
#
_symmetry.space_group_name_H-M   'P 1'
#
loop_
_entity.id
_entity.type
_entity.pdbx_description
1 polymer ?
#
loop_
_entity_poly.entity_id
_entity_poly.type
_entity_poly.pdbx_seq_one_letter_code
_entity_poly.pdbx_strand_id
1 'polypeptide(L)'
;MKIVSITDPLTADGMKLAGIEMAHKVEEAKEAEEIFEEMINKEDIGVIILTEQLAKKMDEKVLNMKEENSQITPIVIEIPSKEGSVPERREMVDKLVKQAVGIKVQD
;
A
#
# COMPACT_ATOMS: atom_id res chain seq x y z
N MET A 1 -12.25 -4.31 -15.24
CA MET A 1 -11.41 -3.63 -14.25
C MET A 1 -11.42 -4.45 -12.97
N LYS A 2 -10.25 -4.92 -12.54
CA LYS A 2 -10.08 -5.79 -11.37
C LYS A 2 -9.34 -5.07 -10.26
N ILE A 3 -9.54 -5.54 -9.03
CA ILE A 3 -8.85 -5.07 -7.83
C ILE A 3 -7.97 -6.22 -7.34
N VAL A 4 -6.71 -5.90 -7.06
CA VAL A 4 -5.73 -6.83 -6.47
C VAL A 4 -5.35 -6.31 -5.11
N SER A 5 -5.19 -7.20 -4.13
CA SER A 5 -4.57 -6.86 -2.85
C SER A 5 -3.36 -7.73 -2.58
N ILE A 6 -2.25 -7.12 -2.17
CA ILE A 6 -0.99 -7.76 -1.80
C ILE A 6 -0.72 -7.34 -0.35
N THR A 7 -1.12 -8.17 0.60
CA THR A 7 -1.18 -7.79 2.01
C THR A 7 -0.80 -8.96 2.93
N ASP A 8 -0.58 -8.68 4.21
CA ASP A 8 -0.36 -9.74 5.20
C ASP A 8 -1.52 -10.75 5.23
N PRO A 9 -1.28 -12.01 5.65
CA PRO A 9 -2.26 -13.09 5.53
C PRO A 9 -3.65 -12.77 6.12
N LEU A 10 -3.70 -12.06 7.26
CA LEU A 10 -4.96 -11.75 7.91
C LEU A 10 -5.73 -10.66 7.15
N THR A 11 -5.03 -9.60 6.72
CA THR A 11 -5.62 -8.53 5.91
C THR A 11 -6.15 -9.09 4.59
N ALA A 12 -5.39 -9.99 3.94
CA ALA A 12 -5.79 -10.63 2.70
C ALA A 12 -7.05 -11.50 2.86
N ASP A 13 -7.21 -12.21 3.98
CA ASP A 13 -8.46 -12.91 4.29
C ASP A 13 -9.65 -11.96 4.42
N GLY A 14 -9.44 -10.81 5.08
CA GLY A 14 -10.44 -9.74 5.14
C GLY A 14 -10.82 -9.22 3.74
N MET A 15 -9.84 -9.02 2.85
CA MET A 15 -10.08 -8.58 1.47
C MET A 15 -10.90 -9.61 0.68
N LYS A 16 -10.63 -10.91 0.84
CA LYS A 16 -11.44 -11.97 0.22
C LYS A 16 -12.89 -11.90 0.69
N LEU A 17 -13.12 -11.71 1.99
CA LEU A 17 -14.47 -11.58 2.55
C LEU A 17 -15.19 -10.32 2.04
N ALA A 18 -14.43 -9.26 1.72
CA ALA A 18 -14.94 -8.03 1.12
C ALA A 18 -15.20 -8.15 -0.41
N GLY A 19 -14.97 -9.32 -1.01
CA GLY A 19 -15.23 -9.57 -2.43
C GLY A 19 -14.05 -9.29 -3.37
N ILE A 20 -12.84 -9.06 -2.82
CA ILE A 20 -11.62 -8.95 -3.63
C ILE A 20 -11.10 -10.36 -3.89
N GLU A 21 -11.38 -10.88 -5.09
CA GLU A 21 -11.00 -12.24 -5.48
C GLU A 21 -9.47 -12.42 -5.57
N MET A 22 -8.76 -11.42 -6.10
CA MET A 22 -7.30 -11.43 -6.28
C MET A 22 -6.57 -10.92 -5.03
N ALA A 23 -6.80 -11.58 -3.89
CA ALA A 23 -6.15 -11.26 -2.63
C ALA A 23 -4.97 -12.20 -2.33
N HIS A 24 -3.76 -11.69 -2.55
CA HIS A 24 -2.48 -12.34 -2.29
C HIS A 24 -2.08 -12.18 -0.83
N LYS A 25 -1.71 -13.30 -0.21
CA LYS A 25 -1.21 -13.37 1.17
C LYS A 25 0.30 -13.36 1.12
N VAL A 26 0.92 -12.28 1.59
CA VAL A 26 2.38 -12.09 1.48
C VAL A 26 2.94 -11.56 2.79
N GLU A 27 4.06 -12.12 3.25
CA GLU A 27 4.79 -11.61 4.42
C GLU A 27 6.14 -10.98 4.02
N GLU A 28 6.73 -11.45 2.92
CA GLU A 28 8.06 -11.04 2.47
C GLU A 28 7.99 -10.00 1.36
N ALA A 29 8.83 -8.96 1.47
CA ALA A 29 8.84 -7.85 0.53
C ALA A 29 9.15 -8.30 -0.90
N LYS A 30 10.08 -9.24 -1.07
CA LYS A 30 10.48 -9.75 -2.39
C LYS A 30 9.33 -10.45 -3.12
N GLU A 31 8.53 -11.24 -2.40
CA GLU A 31 7.34 -11.87 -2.98
C GLU A 31 6.29 -10.81 -3.36
N ALA A 32 6.15 -9.75 -2.55
CA ALA A 32 5.26 -8.64 -2.85
C ALA A 32 5.70 -7.88 -4.12
N GLU A 33 7.01 -7.67 -4.30
CA GLU A 33 7.61 -7.06 -5.51
C GLU A 33 7.32 -7.89 -6.76
N GLU A 34 7.57 -9.20 -6.72
CA GLU A 34 7.32 -10.09 -7.86
C GLU A 34 5.85 -10.05 -8.30
N ILE A 35 4.92 -10.10 -7.35
CA ILE A 35 3.48 -10.00 -7.64
C ILE A 35 3.12 -8.58 -8.13
N PHE A 36 3.69 -7.55 -7.52
CA PHE A 36 3.42 -6.17 -7.93
C PHE A 36 3.86 -5.91 -9.37
N GLU A 37 5.07 -6.31 -9.75
CA GLU A 37 5.60 -6.20 -11.11
C GLU A 37 4.75 -6.97 -12.13
N GLU A 38 4.21 -8.12 -11.74
CA GLU A 38 3.29 -8.87 -12.59
C GLU A 38 1.96 -8.11 -12.79
N MET A 39 1.42 -7.52 -11.74
CA MET A 39 0.08 -6.91 -11.75
C MET A 39 0.08 -5.49 -12.30
N ILE A 40 1.16 -4.72 -12.13
CA ILE A 40 1.25 -3.33 -12.60
C ILE A 40 1.17 -3.24 -14.13
N ASN A 41 1.64 -4.26 -14.83
CA ASN A 41 1.70 -4.32 -16.29
C ASN A 41 0.43 -4.89 -16.95
N LYS A 42 -0.58 -5.27 -16.16
CA LYS A 42 -1.83 -5.85 -16.68
C LYS A 42 -2.88 -4.77 -16.93
N GLU A 43 -3.32 -4.66 -18.17
CA GLU A 43 -4.32 -3.67 -18.61
C GLU A 43 -5.69 -3.80 -17.92
N ASP A 44 -6.04 -4.99 -17.40
CA ASP A 44 -7.33 -5.23 -16.74
C ASP A 44 -7.34 -4.89 -15.24
N ILE A 45 -6.17 -4.61 -14.65
CA ILE A 45 -6.00 -4.21 -13.24
C ILE A 45 -6.21 -2.70 -13.12
N GLY A 46 -7.21 -2.30 -12.33
CA GLY A 46 -7.49 -0.88 -12.07
C GLY A 46 -6.89 -0.39 -10.76
N VAL A 47 -6.83 -1.27 -9.76
CA VAL A 47 -6.38 -0.93 -8.40
C VAL A 47 -5.52 -2.05 -7.84
N ILE A 48 -4.39 -1.68 -7.23
CA ILE A 48 -3.55 -2.57 -6.44
C ILE A 48 -3.48 -2.00 -5.01
N ILE A 49 -3.82 -2.82 -4.02
CA ILE A 49 -3.80 -2.46 -2.61
C ILE A 49 -2.60 -3.12 -1.95
N LEU A 50 -1.80 -2.33 -1.23
CA LEU A 50 -0.64 -2.80 -0.46
C LEU A 50 -0.79 -2.38 1.00
N THR A 51 -0.25 -3.17 1.93
CA THR A 51 -0.06 -2.64 3.29
C THR A 51 1.15 -1.71 3.35
N GLU A 52 1.05 -0.60 4.10
CA GLU A 52 2.15 0.35 4.36
C GLU A 52 3.45 -0.38 4.79
N GLN A 53 3.32 -1.42 5.62
CA GLN A 53 4.46 -2.20 6.10
C GLN A 53 5.18 -2.99 5.01
N LEU A 54 4.43 -3.52 4.03
CA LEU A 54 5.02 -4.22 2.89
C LEU A 54 5.66 -3.21 1.95
N ALA A 55 4.92 -2.15 1.58
CA ALA A 55 5.42 -1.10 0.68
C ALA A 55 6.73 -0.49 1.19
N LYS A 56 6.84 -0.20 2.50
CA LYS A 56 8.07 0.34 3.11
C LYS A 56 9.29 -0.58 2.98
N LYS A 57 9.10 -1.88 2.83
CA LYS A 57 10.18 -2.87 2.69
C LYS A 57 10.54 -3.15 1.22
N MET A 58 9.70 -2.72 0.28
CA MET A 58 9.94 -2.90 -1.15
C MET A 58 10.93 -1.85 -1.67
N ASP A 59 11.65 -2.15 -2.74
CA ASP A 59 12.50 -1.19 -3.45
C ASP A 59 11.64 -0.06 -4.03
N GLU A 60 11.99 1.19 -3.71
CA GLU A 60 11.28 2.39 -4.20
C GLU A 60 11.17 2.39 -5.73
N LYS A 61 12.14 1.84 -6.46
CA LYS A 61 12.09 1.76 -7.92
C LYS A 61 10.93 0.92 -8.41
N VAL A 62 10.62 -0.19 -7.73
CA VAL A 62 9.50 -1.07 -8.08
C VAL A 62 8.19 -0.31 -7.88
N LEU A 63 8.05 0.41 -6.77
CA LEU A 63 6.86 1.25 -6.50
C LEU A 63 6.72 2.39 -7.52
N ASN A 64 7.84 2.96 -7.99
CA ASN A 64 7.87 4.07 -8.95
C ASN A 64 7.62 3.65 -10.41
N MET A 65 7.54 2.35 -10.74
CA MET A 65 7.17 1.85 -12.08
C MET A 65 5.80 2.38 -12.56
N LYS A 66 5.01 2.94 -11.65
CA LYS A 66 3.77 3.68 -11.96
C LYS A 66 3.99 4.98 -12.70
N GLU A 67 5.00 5.75 -12.28
CA GLU A 67 5.23 7.10 -12.78
C GLU A 67 5.69 7.07 -14.23
N GLU A 68 6.42 6.02 -14.61
CA GLU A 68 6.91 5.81 -15.97
C GLU A 68 5.78 5.54 -16.98
N ASN A 69 4.64 5.02 -16.51
CA ASN A 69 3.64 4.44 -17.41
C ASN A 69 2.61 5.42 -17.99
N SER A 70 2.56 6.70 -17.59
CA SER A 70 1.63 7.74 -18.10
C SER A 70 0.12 7.37 -18.15
N GLN A 71 -0.24 6.20 -17.61
CA GLN A 71 -1.58 5.63 -17.63
C GLN A 71 -2.30 5.95 -16.32
N ILE A 72 -3.61 6.14 -16.41
CA ILE A 72 -4.47 6.43 -15.24
C ILE A 72 -4.55 5.22 -14.30
N THR A 73 -4.29 4.01 -14.81
CA THR A 73 -4.36 2.74 -14.08
C THR A 73 -3.09 1.91 -14.27
N PRO A 74 -2.74 1.05 -13.29
CA PRO A 74 -3.46 0.84 -12.03
C PRO A 74 -3.12 1.89 -10.94
N ILE A 75 -4.13 2.32 -10.19
CA ILE A 75 -3.95 3.14 -8.98
C ILE A 75 -3.38 2.24 -7.87
N VAL A 76 -2.37 2.70 -7.13
CA VAL A 76 -1.93 2.00 -5.91
C VAL A 76 -2.32 2.75 -4.68
N ILE A 77 -2.83 1.98 -3.74
CA ILE A 77 -3.30 2.46 -2.46
C ILE A 77 -2.55 1.69 -1.39
N GLU A 78 -1.86 2.43 -0.53
CA GLU A 78 -1.27 1.91 0.69
C GLU A 78 -2.27 2.03 1.85
N ILE A 79 -2.52 0.92 2.53
CA ILE A 79 -3.41 0.84 3.69
C ILE A 79 -2.65 0.41 4.94
N PRO A 80 -3.12 0.76 6.14
CA PRO A 80 -2.59 0.15 7.35
C PRO A 80 -2.84 -1.35 7.35
N SER A 81 -1.94 -2.09 8.00
CA SER A 81 -2.15 -3.52 8.30
C SER A 81 -3.01 -3.70 9.55
N LYS A 82 -3.29 -4.95 9.94
CA LYS A 82 -3.94 -5.30 11.21
C LYS A 82 -3.29 -4.68 12.46
N GLU A 83 -1.99 -4.37 12.40
CA GLU A 83 -1.23 -3.77 13.51
C GLU A 83 -1.45 -2.25 13.62
N GLY A 84 -2.26 -1.66 12.74
CA GLY A 84 -2.53 -0.24 12.68
C GLY A 84 -1.61 0.50 11.71
N SER A 85 -1.72 1.83 11.71
CA SER A 85 -0.87 2.71 10.91
C SER A 85 0.56 2.72 11.45
N VAL A 86 1.52 2.87 10.55
CA VAL A 86 2.93 2.99 10.97
C VAL A 86 3.09 4.28 11.81
N PRO A 87 3.76 4.24 12.99
CA PRO A 87 3.83 5.37 13.93
C PRO A 87 4.30 6.69 13.30
N GLU A 88 5.17 6.60 12.30
CA GLU A 88 5.75 7.72 11.56
C GLU A 88 4.69 8.61 10.88
N ARG A 89 3.50 8.07 10.55
CA ARG A 89 2.39 8.88 10.00
C ARG A 89 1.86 9.89 11.02
N ARG A 90 1.69 9.48 12.29
CA ARG A 90 1.31 10.42 13.37
C ARG A 90 2.40 11.46 13.57
N GLU A 91 3.66 11.02 13.63
CA GLU A 91 4.79 11.94 13.81
C GLU A 91 4.90 12.97 12.67
N MET A 92 4.61 12.57 11.44
CA MET A 92 4.59 13.47 10.27
C MET A 92 3.46 14.50 10.38
N VAL A 93 2.24 14.07 10.73
CA VAL A 93 1.11 14.98 10.96
C VAL A 93 1.41 15.94 12.11
N ASP A 94 1.93 15.43 13.23
CA ASP A 94 2.32 16.23 14.38
C ASP A 94 3.41 17.24 14.03
N LYS A 95 4.38 16.86 13.20
CA LYS A 95 5.44 17.75 12.73
C LYS A 95 4.89 18.86 11.85
N LEU A 96 3.95 18.56 10.95
CA LEU A 96 3.29 19.55 10.10
C LEU A 96 2.46 20.53 10.94
N VAL A 97 1.66 20.03 11.88
CA VAL A 97 0.87 20.85 12.81
C VAL A 97 1.80 21.72 13.68
N LYS A 98 2.90 21.15 14.19
CA LYS A 98 3.90 21.88 14.97
C LYS A 98 4.57 22.99 14.15
N GLN A 99 4.88 22.76 12.88
CA GLN A 99 5.46 23.79 12.02
C GLN A 99 4.46 24.91 11.70
N ALA A 100 3.18 24.57 11.53
CA ALA A 100 2.15 25.54 11.18
C ALA A 100 1.66 26.38 12.38
N VAL A 101 1.54 25.77 13.57
CA VAL A 101 0.85 26.38 14.73
C VAL A 101 1.77 26.56 15.94
N GLY A 102 2.92 25.86 15.99
CA GLY A 102 3.91 25.99 17.07
C GLY A 102 3.56 25.28 18.38
N ILE A 103 2.48 24.49 18.40
CA ILE A 103 1.95 23.85 19.62
C ILE A 103 2.05 22.34 19.49
N LYS A 104 2.42 21.66 20.58
CA LYS A 104 2.45 20.19 20.65
C LYS A 104 1.06 19.71 21.04
N VAL A 105 0.42 18.90 20.19
CA VAL A 105 -0.81 18.20 20.56
C VAL A 105 -0.41 17.08 21.52
N GLN A 106 -0.87 17.13 22.76
CA GLN A 106 -0.74 16.04 23.73
C GLN A 106 -2.11 15.36 23.82
N ASP A 107 -2.12 14.04 23.71
CA ASP A 107 -3.30 13.19 23.97
C ASP A 107 -3.81 13.37 25.41
#